data_AF-A0A5N6ZEY7-F1
#
_entry.id   AF-A0A5N6ZEY7-F1
#
_cell.length_a   1.000
_cell.length_b   1.000
_cell.length_c   1.000
_cell.angle_alpha   90.00
_cell.angle_beta   90.00
_cell.angle_gamma   90.00
#
_symmetry.space_group_name_H-M   'P 1'
#
loop_
_entity.id
_entity.type
_entity.pdbx_description
1 polymer ?
#
loop_
_entity_poly.entity_id
_entity_poly.type
_entity_poly.pdbx_seq_one_letter_code
_entity_poly.pdbx_strand_id
1 'polypeptide(L)'
;MGFPTPLNTDAENQRKNLAQWAGDSVRGQDYVVDEKGNRIYSREKIARYVKPLLAAMGLSGWGYTMWRYSAYTPIEPVPRAEIYFIPIDITAGQPQIIQDGRQSQVVPGWFTITLGAFELTPEFDCLLIADLSKIERV
;
A
#
# COMPACT_ATOMS: atom_id res chain seq x y z
N MET A 1 -15.33 -8.86 -3.87
CA MET A 1 -14.86 -7.51 -3.47
C MET A 1 -14.90 -7.45 -1.95
N GLY A 2 -13.75 -7.34 -1.29
CA GLY A 2 -13.74 -6.99 0.12
C GLY A 2 -14.20 -5.55 0.25
N PHE A 3 -15.19 -5.27 1.10
CA PHE A 3 -15.50 -3.88 1.44
C PHE A 3 -14.29 -3.26 2.12
N PRO A 4 -13.97 -1.97 1.89
CA PRO A 4 -12.98 -1.29 2.67
C PRO A 4 -13.26 -1.53 4.15
N THR A 5 -12.24 -1.94 4.89
CA THR A 5 -12.33 -2.23 6.32
C THR A 5 -11.53 -1.18 7.07
N PRO A 6 -12.07 -0.57 8.14
CA PRO A 6 -11.33 0.45 8.88
C PRO A 6 -10.13 -0.19 9.59
N LEU A 7 -9.01 0.51 9.62
CA LEU A 7 -7.89 0.14 10.48
C LEU A 7 -8.30 0.28 11.95
N ASN A 8 -7.79 -0.61 12.80
CA ASN A 8 -7.90 -0.40 14.25
C ASN A 8 -7.06 0.82 14.66
N THR A 9 -7.30 1.33 15.88
CA THR A 9 -6.66 2.55 16.39
C THR A 9 -5.13 2.48 16.33
N ASP A 10 -4.54 1.34 16.69
CA ASP A 10 -3.08 1.18 16.69
C ASP A 10 -2.52 1.20 15.28
N ALA A 11 -3.11 0.44 14.36
CA ALA A 11 -2.70 0.40 12.95
C ALA A 11 -2.86 1.78 12.29
N GLU A 12 -3.93 2.51 12.60
CA GLU A 12 -4.15 3.86 12.07
C GLU A 12 -3.13 4.87 12.61
N ASN A 13 -2.76 4.78 13.88
CA ASN A 13 -1.68 5.61 14.43
C ASN A 13 -0.34 5.34 13.72
N GLN A 14 -0.02 4.07 13.44
CA GLN A 14 1.19 3.73 12.68
C GLN A 14 1.12 4.19 11.23
N ARG A 15 -0.06 4.11 10.59
CA ARG A 15 -0.28 4.66 9.24
C ARG A 15 -0.04 6.16 9.21
N LYS A 16 -0.56 6.92 10.19
CA LYS A 16 -0.32 8.38 10.31
C LYS A 16 1.16 8.71 10.48
N ASN A 17 1.87 7.98 11.32
CA ASN A 17 3.31 8.15 11.50
C ASN A 17 4.09 7.87 10.20
N LEU A 18 3.70 6.83 9.47
CA LEU A 18 4.28 6.51 8.16
C LEU A 18 3.97 7.60 7.12
N ALA A 19 2.74 8.12 7.09
CA ALA A 19 2.32 9.19 6.19
C ALA A 19 3.11 10.48 6.43
N GLN A 20 3.26 10.88 7.71
CA GLN A 20 4.06 12.03 8.08
C GLN A 20 5.51 11.88 7.61
N TRP A 21 6.14 10.73 7.89
CA TRP A 21 7.49 10.46 7.43
C TRP A 21 7.61 10.44 5.90
N ALA A 22 6.61 9.90 5.19
CA ALA A 22 6.59 9.87 3.74
C ALA A 22 6.52 11.29 3.13
N GLY A 23 5.81 12.22 3.80
CA GLY A 23 5.80 13.63 3.45
C GLY A 23 7.17 14.30 3.54
N ASP A 24 7.96 13.92 4.54
CA ASP A 24 9.31 14.46 4.81
C ASP A 24 10.44 13.67 4.12
N SER A 25 10.10 12.60 3.39
CA SER A 25 11.09 11.68 2.80
C SER A 25 11.92 12.31 1.68
N VAL A 26 13.17 11.88 1.55
CA VAL A 26 14.15 12.45 0.62
C VAL A 26 14.47 11.48 -0.53
N ARG A 27 14.38 11.97 -1.78
CA ARG A 27 14.73 11.19 -2.98
C ARG A 27 16.20 10.76 -2.95
N GLY A 28 16.47 9.50 -3.29
CA GLY A 28 17.81 8.91 -3.31
C GLY A 28 18.31 8.39 -1.96
N GLN A 29 17.64 8.79 -0.87
CA GLN A 29 17.92 8.29 0.49
C GLN A 29 16.80 7.38 0.98
N ASP A 30 15.55 7.82 0.83
CA ASP A 30 14.37 7.15 1.36
C ASP A 30 13.53 6.46 0.29
N TYR A 31 13.61 6.95 -0.94
CA TYR A 31 12.92 6.36 -2.09
C TYR A 31 13.67 6.62 -3.39
N VAL A 32 13.40 5.78 -4.40
CA VAL A 32 13.79 6.02 -5.79
C VAL A 32 12.55 6.36 -6.62
N VAL A 33 12.75 6.90 -7.82
CA VAL A 33 11.65 7.24 -8.74
C VAL A 33 11.82 6.44 -10.02
N ASP A 34 10.75 5.77 -10.44
CA ASP A 34 10.73 5.01 -11.70
C ASP A 34 10.50 5.92 -12.92
N GLU A 35 10.49 5.34 -14.12
CA GLU A 35 10.29 6.07 -15.38
C GLU A 35 8.90 6.70 -15.50
N LYS A 36 7.91 6.21 -14.76
CA LYS A 36 6.54 6.73 -14.71
C LYS A 36 6.36 7.79 -13.62
N GLY A 37 7.42 8.14 -12.90
CA GLY A 37 7.38 9.11 -11.81
C GLY A 37 6.86 8.54 -10.49
N ASN A 38 6.66 7.23 -10.37
CA ASN A 38 6.23 6.59 -9.12
C ASN A 38 7.40 6.57 -8.13
N ARG A 39 7.11 6.79 -6.85
CA ARG A 39 8.12 6.64 -5.79
C ARG A 39 8.10 5.21 -5.27
N ILE A 40 9.27 4.59 -5.20
CA ILE A 40 9.47 3.28 -4.58
C ILE A 40 10.23 3.50 -3.29
N TYR A 41 9.56 3.34 -2.16
CA TYR A 41 10.15 3.60 -0.85
C TYR A 41 11.07 2.45 -0.43
N SER A 42 12.22 2.79 0.15
CA SER A 42 13.17 1.81 0.67
C SER A 42 12.56 1.01 1.81
N ARG A 43 12.57 -0.32 1.66
CA ARG A 43 12.02 -1.26 2.65
C ARG A 43 12.64 -1.08 4.03
N GLU A 44 13.95 -0.81 4.08
CA GLU A 44 14.68 -0.60 5.34
C GLU A 44 14.22 0.65 6.07
N LYS A 45 13.97 1.75 5.33
CA LYS A 45 13.57 3.04 5.90
C LYS A 45 12.15 3.02 6.43
N ILE A 46 11.23 2.35 5.73
CA ILE A 46 9.82 2.23 6.15
C ILE A 46 9.61 1.16 7.24
N ALA A 47 10.55 0.22 7.43
CA ALA A 47 10.38 -0.94 8.31
C ALA A 47 9.99 -0.56 9.74
N ARG A 48 10.53 0.53 10.28
CA ARG A 48 10.23 0.99 11.66
C ARG A 48 8.78 1.41 11.87
N TYR A 49 8.09 1.80 10.81
CA TYR A 49 6.67 2.19 10.83
C TYR A 49 5.76 1.05 10.40
N VAL A 50 6.18 0.31 9.37
CA VAL A 50 5.38 -0.78 8.79
C VAL A 50 5.31 -1.99 9.71
N LYS A 51 6.40 -2.37 10.39
CA LYS A 51 6.38 -3.57 11.26
C LYS A 51 5.35 -3.45 12.41
N PRO A 52 5.27 -2.33 13.15
CA PRO A 52 4.21 -2.13 14.13
C PRO A 52 2.80 -2.12 13.53
N LEU A 53 2.63 -1.54 12.33
CA LEU A 53 1.35 -1.55 11.61
C LEU A 53 0.91 -3.00 11.30
N LEU A 54 1.81 -3.81 10.74
CA LEU A 54 1.54 -5.22 10.45
C LEU A 54 1.20 -6.00 11.71
N ALA A 55 1.93 -5.77 12.80
CA ALA A 55 1.65 -6.42 14.09
C ALA A 55 0.25 -6.07 14.61
N ALA A 56 -0.15 -4.79 14.54
CA ALA A 56 -1.49 -4.35 14.93
C ALA A 56 -2.61 -4.96 14.07
N MET A 57 -2.32 -5.33 12.82
CA MET A 57 -3.25 -6.02 11.92
C MET A 57 -3.17 -7.56 12.00
N GLY A 58 -2.28 -8.13 12.82
CA GLY A 58 -2.06 -9.57 12.86
C GLY A 58 -1.32 -10.15 11.65
N LEU A 59 -0.64 -9.31 10.86
CA LEU A 59 0.08 -9.66 9.63
C LEU A 59 1.61 -9.73 9.83
N SER A 60 2.05 -9.99 11.05
CA SER A 60 3.47 -10.10 11.38
C SER A 60 4.18 -11.14 10.49
N GLY A 61 5.31 -10.75 9.90
CA GLY A 61 6.11 -11.61 9.02
C GLY A 61 5.72 -11.56 7.53
N TRP A 62 4.63 -10.86 7.16
CA TRP A 62 4.22 -10.73 5.77
C TRP A 62 5.16 -9.80 4.99
N GLY A 63 5.25 -10.02 3.68
CA GLY A 63 6.01 -9.17 2.76
C GLY A 63 5.27 -7.86 2.52
N TYR A 64 6.02 -6.78 2.29
CA TYR A 64 5.42 -5.47 2.04
C TYR A 64 6.29 -4.60 1.14
N THR A 65 5.64 -3.69 0.43
CA THR A 65 6.27 -2.61 -0.34
C THR A 65 5.40 -1.37 -0.28
N MET A 66 6.02 -0.20 -0.24
CA MET A 66 5.30 1.08 -0.24
C MET A 66 5.63 1.86 -1.51
N TRP A 67 4.59 2.45 -2.11
CA TRP A 67 4.67 3.17 -3.37
C TRP A 67 3.92 4.49 -3.29
N ARG A 68 4.43 5.51 -3.99
CA ARG A 68 3.62 6.65 -4.43
C ARG A 68 3.31 6.47 -5.90
N TYR A 69 2.05 6.38 -6.28
CA TYR A 69 1.68 6.32 -7.69
C TYR A 69 1.50 7.71 -8.26
N SER A 70 2.21 8.02 -9.34
CA SER A 70 2.12 9.27 -10.11
C SER A 70 1.48 9.07 -11.48
N ALA A 71 1.31 7.82 -11.90
CA ALA A 71 0.59 7.45 -13.10
C ALA A 71 -0.42 6.33 -12.81
N TYR A 72 -1.39 6.17 -13.71
CA TYR A 72 -2.25 5.00 -13.74
C TYR A 72 -1.43 3.72 -13.77
N THR A 73 -1.70 2.80 -12.83
CA THR A 73 -0.89 1.60 -12.68
C THR A 73 -1.76 0.36 -12.50
N PRO A 74 -1.69 -0.63 -13.41
CA PRO A 74 -2.24 -1.95 -13.17
C PRO A 74 -1.35 -2.71 -12.19
N ILE A 75 -1.99 -3.40 -11.24
CA ILE A 75 -1.35 -4.30 -10.29
C ILE A 75 -1.75 -5.72 -10.68
N GLU A 76 -0.74 -6.49 -11.09
CA GLU A 76 -0.91 -7.89 -11.46
C GLU A 76 -1.29 -8.74 -10.23
N PRO A 77 -2.10 -9.79 -10.43
CA PRO A 77 -2.47 -10.70 -9.36
C PRO A 77 -1.23 -11.45 -8.87
N VAL A 78 -1.09 -11.58 -7.56
CA VAL A 78 -0.12 -12.51 -6.98
C VAL A 78 -0.77 -13.88 -6.88
N PRO A 79 -0.21 -14.94 -7.51
CA PRO A 79 -0.80 -16.27 -7.46
C PRO A 79 -1.00 -16.74 -6.02
N ARG A 80 -2.23 -17.16 -5.69
CA ARG A 80 -2.60 -17.75 -4.39
C ARG A 80 -2.40 -16.83 -3.17
N ALA A 81 -2.09 -15.55 -3.36
CA ALA A 81 -1.93 -14.59 -2.27
C ALA A 81 -3.00 -13.50 -2.32
N GLU A 82 -3.46 -13.12 -1.13
CA GLU A 82 -4.26 -11.92 -0.94
C GLU A 82 -3.32 -10.73 -0.83
N ILE A 83 -3.71 -9.61 -1.46
CA ILE A 83 -3.00 -8.35 -1.32
C ILE A 83 -3.83 -7.46 -0.41
N TYR A 84 -3.26 -7.10 0.73
CA TYR A 84 -3.80 -6.04 1.57
C TYR A 84 -3.26 -4.72 1.03
N PHE A 85 -4.17 -3.89 0.56
CA PHE A 85 -3.92 -2.55 0.07
C PHE A 85 -4.31 -1.54 1.16
N ILE A 86 -3.34 -0.77 1.64
CA ILE A 86 -3.54 0.26 2.65
C ILE A 86 -3.13 1.62 2.08
N PRO A 87 -4.06 2.53 1.81
CA PRO A 87 -3.74 3.91 1.51
C PRO A 87 -3.00 4.55 2.67
N ILE A 88 -1.81 5.08 2.41
CA ILE A 88 -1.00 5.78 3.40
C ILE A 88 -1.33 7.26 3.38
N ASP A 89 -1.41 7.92 2.24
CA ASP A 89 -1.80 9.33 2.17
C ASP A 89 -2.29 9.72 0.78
N ILE A 90 -3.14 10.74 0.67
CA ILE A 90 -3.58 11.31 -0.61
C ILE A 90 -2.84 12.61 -0.83
N THR A 91 -2.05 12.68 -1.90
CA THR A 91 -1.22 13.85 -2.19
C THR A 91 -1.96 14.90 -3.02
N ALA A 92 -2.89 14.47 -3.87
CA ALA A 92 -3.76 15.33 -4.66
C ALA A 92 -5.00 14.53 -5.14
N GLY A 93 -5.96 15.25 -5.72
CA GLY A 93 -7.08 14.65 -6.45
C GLY A 93 -8.02 13.76 -5.62
N GLN A 94 -8.64 12.80 -6.31
CA GLN A 94 -9.55 11.80 -5.72
C GLN A 94 -9.18 10.40 -6.24
N PRO A 95 -8.11 9.81 -5.70
CA PRO A 95 -7.64 8.51 -6.15
C PRO A 95 -8.67 7.40 -5.94
N GLN A 96 -8.65 6.42 -6.83
CA GLN A 96 -9.56 5.29 -6.88
C GLN A 96 -8.79 3.99 -7.08
N ILE A 97 -9.35 2.92 -6.52
CA ILE A 97 -9.04 1.54 -6.88
C ILE A 97 -10.10 1.04 -7.85
N ILE A 98 -9.67 0.42 -8.94
CA ILE A 98 -10.54 -0.14 -9.97
C ILE A 98 -10.35 -1.65 -9.96
N GLN A 99 -11.42 -2.39 -9.73
CA GLN A 99 -11.40 -3.85 -9.75
C GLN A 99 -12.66 -4.37 -10.43
N ASP A 100 -12.51 -5.24 -11.43
CA ASP A 100 -13.61 -5.80 -12.21
C ASP A 100 -14.59 -4.73 -12.75
N GLY A 101 -14.03 -3.60 -13.23
CA GLY A 101 -14.79 -2.46 -13.75
C GLY A 101 -15.51 -1.62 -12.68
N ARG A 102 -15.34 -1.93 -11.39
CA ARG A 102 -15.91 -1.16 -10.28
C ARG A 102 -14.86 -0.22 -9.69
N GLN A 103 -15.21 1.05 -9.59
CA GLN A 103 -14.41 2.07 -8.92
C GLN A 103 -14.77 2.15 -7.44
N SER A 104 -13.78 2.26 -6.58
CA SER A 104 -13.94 2.56 -5.17
C SER A 104 -12.97 3.65 -4.76
N GLN A 105 -13.43 4.59 -3.95
CA GLN A 105 -12.58 5.68 -3.48
C GLN A 105 -11.48 5.13 -2.57
N VAL A 106 -10.25 5.64 -2.75
CA VAL A 106 -9.14 5.41 -1.85
C VAL A 106 -9.34 6.28 -0.61
N VAL A 107 -9.37 5.67 0.58
CA VAL A 107 -9.61 6.37 1.85
C VAL A 107 -8.53 5.98 2.87
N PRO A 108 -7.62 6.91 3.25
CA PRO A 108 -6.69 6.68 4.34
C PRO A 108 -7.41 6.31 5.64
N GLY A 109 -6.81 5.40 6.40
CA GLY A 109 -7.43 4.81 7.60
C GLY A 109 -8.34 3.62 7.34
N TRP A 110 -8.45 3.20 6.08
CA TRP A 110 -9.11 1.97 5.68
C TRP A 110 -8.12 1.09 4.91
N PHE A 111 -8.43 -0.18 4.78
CA PHE A 111 -7.69 -1.08 3.89
C PHE A 111 -8.67 -1.94 3.09
N THR A 112 -8.19 -2.42 1.95
CA THR A 112 -8.94 -3.32 1.07
C THR A 112 -8.13 -4.58 0.86
N ILE A 113 -8.80 -5.74 0.85
CA ILE A 113 -8.18 -7.01 0.47
C ILE A 113 -8.57 -7.31 -0.97
N THR A 114 -7.58 -7.46 -1.84
CA THR A 114 -7.79 -7.85 -3.24
C THR A 114 -7.29 -9.27 -3.47
N LEU A 115 -8.12 -10.01 -4.23
CA LEU A 115 -7.81 -11.31 -4.81
C LEU A 115 -7.91 -11.11 -6.32
N GLY A 116 -6.77 -11.08 -7.02
CA GLY A 116 -6.76 -10.82 -8.46
C GLY A 116 -6.12 -9.50 -8.85
N ALA A 117 -6.21 -9.19 -10.14
CA ALA A 117 -5.71 -7.94 -10.71
C ALA A 117 -6.59 -6.77 -10.26
N PHE A 118 -5.98 -5.60 -10.10
CA PHE A 118 -6.69 -4.34 -9.87
C PHE A 118 -5.85 -3.18 -10.38
N GLU A 119 -6.44 -2.01 -10.50
CA GLU A 119 -5.78 -0.83 -11.07
C GLU A 119 -5.88 0.33 -10.10
N LEU A 120 -4.87 1.19 -10.12
CA LEU A 120 -4.74 2.34 -9.23
C LEU A 120 -4.60 3.62 -10.05
N THR A 121 -5.44 4.61 -9.78
CA THR A 121 -5.26 5.98 -10.31
C THR A 121 -4.17 6.70 -9.52
N PRO A 122 -3.47 7.70 -10.09
CA PRO A 122 -2.32 8.33 -9.42
C PRO A 122 -2.68 9.19 -8.19
N GLU A 123 -1.65 9.85 -7.63
CA GLU A 123 -1.68 10.92 -6.63
C GLU A 123 -1.82 10.49 -5.17
N PHE A 124 -1.30 9.31 -4.82
CA PHE A 124 -1.37 8.81 -3.43
C PHE A 124 -0.24 7.85 -3.08
N ASP A 125 0.05 7.78 -1.78
CA ASP A 125 0.92 6.78 -1.18
C ASP A 125 0.10 5.57 -0.73
N CYS A 126 0.63 4.37 -0.93
CA CYS A 126 0.03 3.16 -0.39
C CYS A 126 1.06 2.11 -0.01
N LEU A 127 0.63 1.23 0.87
CA LEU A 127 1.34 0.05 1.31
C LEU A 127 0.61 -1.18 0.75
N LEU A 128 1.35 -2.00 0.01
CA LEU A 128 0.91 -3.29 -0.49
C LEU A 128 1.55 -4.37 0.38
N ILE A 129 0.74 -5.28 0.91
CA ILE A 129 1.19 -6.35 1.81
C ILE A 129 0.65 -7.68 1.29
N ALA A 130 1.51 -8.69 1.24
CA ALA A 130 1.13 -10.03 0.81
C ALA A 130 1.88 -11.11 1.61
N ASP A 131 1.24 -12.26 1.77
CA ASP A 131 1.85 -13.43 2.39
C ASP A 131 2.76 -14.13 1.38
N LEU A 132 4.07 -13.92 1.53
CA LEU A 132 5.08 -14.48 0.63
C LEU A 132 5.16 -16.01 0.73
N SER A 133 4.76 -16.61 1.85
CA SER A 133 4.77 -18.08 2.01
C SER A 133 3.80 -18.78 1.07
N LYS A 134 2.78 -18.06 0.56
CA LYS A 134 1.82 -18.55 -0.43
C LYS A 134 2.37 -18.50 -1.86
N ILE A 135 3.47 -17.79 -2.08
CA ILE A 135 4.10 -17.58 -3.39
C ILE A 135 5.15 -18.67 -3.67
N GLU A 136 5.89 -19.12 -2.65
CA GLU A 136 7.08 -19.99 -2.78
C GLU A 136 6.79 -21.52 -2.89
N ARG A 137 5.56 -21.94 -3.21
CA ARG A 137 5.24 -23.38 -3.45
C ARG A 137 5.12 -23.73 -4.94
N VAL A 138 6.17 -23.43 -5.71
CA VAL A 138 6.37 -23.93 -7.09
C VAL A 138 7.73 -24.58 -7.21
#